data_AF-A0A482T501-F1
#
_entry.id   AF-A0A482T501-F1
#
_cell.length_a   1.000
_cell.length_b   1.000
_cell.length_c   1.000
_cell.angle_alpha   90.00
_cell.angle_beta   90.00
_cell.angle_gamma   90.00
#
_symmetry.space_group_name_H-M   'P 1'
#
loop_
_entity.id
_entity.type
_entity.pdbx_description
1 polymer ?
#
loop_
_entity_poly.entity_id
_entity_poly.type
_entity_poly.pdbx_seq_one_letter_code
_entity_poly.pdbx_strand_id
1 'polypeptide(L)'
;MTFDSNISTTWGGALADLRDKVSGMANWTLKKDSSGGATELTDGDWFVLTTPTGEDYRIFLGPAGGTYSGVTFEHGPDFDSGTDSWNDRYANDPRSQIGNDGYNDEMSFAPHNGSGMDPTDTGNYWLEYVDGSGFGFYFERSEGDGNDDDVFFGLSQINKTWDYTTADNRESEYVVGVHGSHYDRDYNNENQRMWTNFMSESSGAQASSTQHGFGLTNPDANFGNYPTTDSVVCSRQYENQDGNQAIIGTHDLWVRDASGGESAHQDTIQDSGGSNLYTILKAHSYGTIALGMD
;
A
#
# COMPACT_ATOMS: atom_id res chain seq x y z
N MET A 1 18.11 2.58 -2.07
CA MET A 1 17.23 2.04 -1.02
C MET A 1 17.44 2.83 0.24
N THR A 2 16.35 3.13 0.94
CA THR A 2 16.36 3.78 2.25
C THR A 2 15.19 3.28 3.10
N PHE A 3 15.49 2.92 4.34
CA PHE A 3 14.50 2.57 5.36
C PHE A 3 14.49 3.61 6.48
N ASP A 4 13.39 4.35 6.59
CA ASP A 4 13.15 5.27 7.71
C ASP A 4 12.34 4.54 8.79
N SER A 5 13.00 4.24 9.90
CA SER A 5 12.39 3.47 10.99
C SER A 5 11.84 4.34 12.11
N ASN A 6 10.58 4.12 12.48
CA ASN A 6 9.93 4.64 13.68
C ASN A 6 10.08 6.17 13.87
N ILE A 7 9.48 6.92 12.95
CA ILE A 7 9.45 8.39 12.99
C ILE A 7 8.12 8.85 13.57
N SER A 8 8.18 9.60 14.67
CA SER A 8 6.99 10.15 15.35
C SER A 8 6.56 11.49 14.73
N THR A 9 5.30 11.58 14.35
CA THR A 9 4.69 12.77 13.71
C THR A 9 3.16 12.68 13.73
N THR A 10 2.50 13.71 13.24
CA THR A 10 1.08 13.67 12.86
C THR A 10 0.87 12.87 11.58
N TRP A 11 -0.36 12.38 11.34
CA TRP A 11 -0.74 11.68 10.12
C TRP A 11 -0.50 12.50 8.86
N GLY A 12 -0.93 13.76 8.88
CA GLY A 12 -0.68 14.73 7.82
C GLY A 12 0.82 14.96 7.58
N GLY A 13 1.62 15.01 8.65
CA GLY A 13 3.08 15.10 8.56
C GLY A 13 3.73 13.85 7.97
N ALA A 14 3.25 12.64 8.32
CA ALA A 14 3.76 11.40 7.77
C ALA A 14 3.50 11.29 6.25
N LEU A 15 2.31 11.69 5.79
CA LEU A 15 1.97 11.70 4.37
C LEU A 15 2.73 12.78 3.57
N ALA A 16 2.95 13.95 4.18
CA ALA A 16 3.80 14.99 3.57
C ALA A 16 5.25 14.51 3.42
N ASP A 17 5.79 13.84 4.43
CA ASP A 17 7.15 13.29 4.38
C ASP A 17 7.26 12.14 3.38
N LEU A 18 6.24 11.29 3.27
CA LEU A 18 6.14 10.29 2.20
C LEU A 18 6.16 10.95 0.81
N ARG A 19 5.35 11.99 0.58
CA ARG A 19 5.35 12.76 -0.67
C ARG A 19 6.78 13.25 -0.98
N ASP A 20 7.43 13.89 -0.02
CA ASP A 20 8.73 14.55 -0.24
C ASP A 20 9.87 13.54 -0.43
N LYS A 21 9.89 12.45 0.33
CA LYS A 21 10.93 11.41 0.22
C LYS A 21 10.80 10.59 -1.04
N VAL A 22 9.60 10.14 -1.37
CA VAL A 22 9.36 9.32 -2.56
C VAL A 22 9.57 10.14 -3.82
N SER A 23 9.05 11.37 -3.88
CA SER A 23 9.29 12.25 -5.03
C SER A 23 10.72 12.80 -5.11
N GLY A 24 11.49 12.72 -4.02
CA GLY A 24 12.91 13.06 -3.97
C GLY A 24 13.83 11.97 -4.54
N MET A 25 13.32 10.77 -4.84
CA MET A 25 14.08 9.72 -5.52
C MET A 25 14.39 10.12 -6.98
N ALA A 26 15.50 9.66 -7.53
CA ALA A 26 16.01 10.16 -8.80
C ALA A 26 15.09 9.89 -10.00
N ASN A 27 14.38 8.76 -10.01
CA ASN A 27 13.51 8.36 -11.11
C ASN A 27 12.01 8.54 -10.81
N TRP A 28 11.67 9.12 -9.67
CA TRP A 28 10.31 9.46 -9.30
C TRP A 28 10.13 10.98 -9.39
N THR A 29 8.92 11.44 -9.68
CA THR A 29 8.65 12.89 -9.70
C THR A 29 7.33 13.23 -9.04
N LEU A 30 7.31 14.34 -8.31
CA LEU A 30 6.07 14.98 -7.88
C LEU A 30 5.45 15.71 -9.07
N LYS A 31 4.41 15.15 -9.66
CA LYS A 31 3.72 15.77 -10.80
C LYS A 31 2.86 16.95 -10.36
N LYS A 32 2.14 16.79 -9.25
CA LYS A 32 1.33 17.86 -8.64
C LYS A 32 1.09 17.57 -7.16
N ASP A 33 0.88 18.64 -6.41
CA ASP A 33 0.50 18.63 -5.01
C ASP A 33 -0.49 19.78 -4.77
N SER A 34 -1.61 19.46 -4.13
CA SER A 34 -2.67 20.43 -3.81
C SER A 34 -2.36 21.28 -2.58
N SER A 35 -1.52 20.78 -1.67
CA SER A 35 -1.13 21.49 -0.45
C SER A 35 -0.08 22.59 -0.69
N GLY A 36 0.53 22.61 -1.88
CA GLY A 36 1.57 23.58 -2.25
C GLY A 36 2.90 23.36 -1.52
N GLY A 37 3.26 22.11 -1.22
CA GLY A 37 4.47 21.76 -0.49
C GLY A 37 4.36 22.00 1.02
N ALA A 38 3.15 21.89 1.58
CA ALA A 38 2.95 22.03 3.02
C ALA A 38 3.72 20.93 3.77
N THR A 39 4.23 21.27 4.97
CA THR A 39 4.95 20.31 5.84
C THR A 39 4.03 19.28 6.49
N GLU A 40 2.73 19.55 6.49
CA GLU A 40 1.68 18.63 6.93
C GLU A 40 0.53 18.72 5.93
N LEU A 41 0.04 17.57 5.48
CA LEU A 41 -1.20 17.52 4.69
C LEU A 41 -2.42 17.68 5.60
N THR A 42 -3.48 18.24 5.03
CA THR A 42 -4.76 18.48 5.69
C THR A 42 -5.90 17.80 4.93
N ASP A 43 -7.10 17.82 5.50
CA ASP A 43 -8.28 17.24 4.89
C ASP A 43 -8.53 17.74 3.47
N GLY A 44 -8.65 16.82 2.53
CA GLY A 44 -8.86 17.09 1.11
C GLY A 44 -7.58 17.33 0.32
N ASP A 45 -6.41 17.34 0.97
CA ASP A 45 -5.13 17.39 0.27
C ASP A 45 -4.83 16.06 -0.45
N TRP A 46 -4.07 16.18 -1.50
CA TRP A 46 -3.60 15.10 -2.36
C TRP A 46 -2.33 15.49 -3.09
N PHE A 47 -1.59 14.46 -3.49
CA PHE A 47 -0.43 14.60 -4.35
C PHE A 47 -0.39 13.48 -5.39
N VAL A 48 0.28 13.76 -6.51
CA VAL A 48 0.45 12.86 -7.64
C VAL A 48 1.92 12.58 -7.85
N LEU A 49 2.30 11.32 -7.73
CA LEU A 49 3.63 10.81 -8.02
C LEU A 49 3.62 10.21 -9.42
N THR A 50 4.63 10.52 -10.23
CA THR A 50 4.90 9.79 -11.48
C THR A 50 6.01 8.78 -11.21
N THR A 51 5.76 7.52 -11.57
CA THR A 51 6.70 6.42 -11.46
C THR A 51 7.80 6.50 -12.52
N PRO A 52 8.92 5.78 -12.35
CA PRO A 52 9.95 5.60 -13.37
C PRO A 52 9.43 5.11 -14.73
N THR A 53 8.26 4.46 -14.77
CA THR A 53 7.64 3.91 -15.99
C THR A 53 6.66 4.88 -16.63
N GLY A 54 6.46 6.05 -16.02
CA GLY A 54 5.58 7.11 -16.52
C GLY A 54 4.11 6.97 -16.08
N GLU A 55 3.79 6.04 -15.18
CA GLU A 55 2.45 5.94 -14.60
C GLU A 55 2.28 6.96 -13.47
N ASP A 56 1.10 7.55 -13.37
CA ASP A 56 0.76 8.51 -12.33
C ASP A 56 -0.07 7.84 -11.23
N TYR A 57 0.24 8.17 -9.98
CA TYR A 57 -0.47 7.71 -8.79
C TYR A 57 -0.89 8.90 -7.95
N ARG A 58 -2.20 9.10 -7.78
CA ARG A 58 -2.78 10.08 -6.88
C ARG A 58 -3.08 9.44 -5.53
N ILE A 59 -2.49 9.99 -4.47
CA ILE A 59 -2.80 9.67 -3.08
C ILE A 59 -3.61 10.83 -2.52
N PHE A 60 -4.85 10.56 -2.10
CA PHE A 60 -5.80 11.57 -1.63
C PHE A 60 -6.19 11.32 -0.18
N LEU A 61 -6.01 12.32 0.67
CA LEU A 61 -6.44 12.34 2.06
C LEU A 61 -7.87 12.85 2.11
N GLY A 62 -8.81 11.94 2.30
CA GLY A 62 -10.23 12.24 2.43
C GLY A 62 -10.55 12.95 3.74
N PRO A 63 -11.54 13.86 3.73
CA PRO A 63 -11.88 14.67 4.89
C PRO A 63 -12.43 13.81 6.04
N ALA A 64 -12.05 14.14 7.27
CA ALA A 64 -12.57 13.47 8.46
C ALA A 64 -14.11 13.56 8.53
N GLY A 65 -14.78 12.45 8.85
CA GLY A 65 -16.25 12.38 8.88
C GLY A 65 -16.96 12.51 7.53
N GLY A 66 -16.21 12.56 6.42
CA GLY A 66 -16.75 12.47 5.07
C GLY A 66 -17.12 11.05 4.67
N THR A 67 -17.71 10.88 3.48
CA THR A 67 -17.95 9.55 2.89
C THR A 67 -16.64 8.77 2.66
N TYR A 68 -15.52 9.49 2.52
CA TYR A 68 -14.17 8.92 2.39
C TYR A 68 -13.31 9.59 3.46
N SER A 69 -13.05 8.87 4.54
CA SER A 69 -12.18 9.35 5.63
C SER A 69 -10.96 8.42 5.72
N GLY A 70 -9.77 8.99 5.57
CA GLY A 70 -8.53 8.21 5.35
C GLY A 70 -7.92 8.45 3.97
N VAL A 71 -7.06 7.53 3.52
CA VAL A 71 -6.34 7.64 2.25
C VAL A 71 -7.01 6.79 1.17
N THR A 72 -7.10 7.35 -0.03
CA THR A 72 -7.53 6.65 -1.24
C THR A 72 -6.45 6.71 -2.31
N PHE A 73 -6.44 5.71 -3.20
CA PHE A 73 -5.47 5.58 -4.28
C PHE A 73 -6.19 5.57 -5.62
N GLU A 74 -5.70 6.41 -6.52
CA GLU A 74 -6.05 6.38 -7.92
C GLU A 74 -4.80 6.35 -8.76
N HIS A 75 -4.85 5.69 -9.91
CA HIS A 75 -3.70 5.66 -10.80
C HIS A 75 -4.10 5.37 -12.24
N GLY A 76 -3.19 5.73 -13.12
CA GLY A 76 -3.34 5.61 -14.55
C GLY A 76 -2.14 6.19 -15.28
N PRO A 77 -2.06 6.05 -16.59
CA PRO A 77 -0.93 6.57 -17.35
C PRO A 77 -0.93 8.08 -17.53
N ASP A 78 -2.06 8.78 -17.37
CA ASP A 78 -2.09 10.21 -17.64
C ASP A 78 -3.06 11.00 -16.76
N PHE A 79 -2.49 11.60 -15.72
CA PHE A 79 -3.12 12.65 -14.92
C PHE A 79 -2.85 14.05 -15.52
N ASP A 80 -3.89 14.81 -15.81
CA ASP A 80 -3.79 16.20 -16.25
C ASP A 80 -3.68 17.14 -15.05
N SER A 81 -2.43 17.51 -14.73
CA SER A 81 -2.10 18.51 -13.70
C SER A 81 -2.67 19.91 -13.95
N GLY A 82 -3.09 20.23 -15.18
CA GLY A 82 -3.71 21.52 -15.53
C GLY A 82 -5.20 21.60 -15.16
N THR A 83 -5.90 20.47 -15.14
CA THR A 83 -7.34 20.40 -14.88
C THR A 83 -7.72 19.57 -13.64
N ASP A 84 -6.74 18.95 -12.98
CA ASP A 84 -6.93 18.07 -11.83
C ASP A 84 -7.81 16.85 -12.12
N SER A 85 -7.67 16.32 -13.34
CA SER A 85 -8.48 15.22 -13.85
C SER A 85 -7.64 14.17 -14.57
N TRP A 86 -8.20 12.99 -14.78
CA TRP A 86 -7.55 11.93 -15.53
C TRP A 86 -7.89 12.02 -17.01
N ASN A 87 -6.87 12.10 -17.86
CA ASN A 87 -7.03 11.86 -19.30
C ASN A 87 -7.14 10.36 -19.58
N ASP A 88 -6.40 9.55 -18.82
CA ASP A 88 -6.40 8.09 -18.87
C ASP A 88 -6.19 7.54 -17.45
N ARG A 89 -7.24 6.94 -16.89
CA ARG A 89 -7.25 6.29 -15.56
C ARG A 89 -7.50 4.80 -15.73
N TYR A 90 -6.84 3.96 -14.93
CA TYR A 90 -7.25 2.56 -14.85
C TYR A 90 -8.65 2.47 -14.25
N ALA A 91 -9.52 1.67 -14.88
CA ALA A 91 -10.93 1.61 -14.50
C ALA A 91 -11.17 0.91 -13.14
N ASN A 92 -10.12 0.31 -12.55
CA ASN A 92 -10.18 -0.54 -11.36
C ASN A 92 -9.00 -0.30 -10.41
N ASP A 93 -8.70 0.97 -10.19
CA ASP A 93 -7.81 1.34 -9.08
C ASP A 93 -8.42 1.00 -7.71
N PRO A 94 -7.61 1.01 -6.63
CA PRO A 94 -8.10 0.66 -5.29
C PRO A 94 -9.33 1.48 -4.86
N ARG A 95 -9.43 2.74 -5.30
CA ARG A 95 -10.61 3.58 -5.05
C ARG A 95 -11.89 3.06 -5.75
N SER A 96 -11.76 2.51 -6.96
CA SER A 96 -12.90 2.01 -7.75
C SER A 96 -13.24 0.54 -7.50
N GLN A 97 -12.40 -0.21 -6.78
CA GLN A 97 -12.58 -1.63 -6.51
C GLN A 97 -12.95 -1.94 -5.03
N ILE A 98 -14.27 -2.05 -4.83
CA ILE A 98 -14.99 -2.96 -3.91
C ILE A 98 -15.14 -2.55 -2.44
N GLY A 99 -16.37 -2.19 -2.07
CA GLY A 99 -17.15 -2.85 -1.00
C GLY A 99 -17.98 -4.00 -1.61
N ASN A 100 -17.75 -5.26 -1.19
CA ASN A 100 -18.40 -6.44 -1.78
C ASN A 100 -19.70 -6.78 -1.05
N ASP A 101 -20.65 -5.86 -1.04
CA ASP A 101 -21.96 -6.06 -0.41
C ASP A 101 -23.13 -5.66 -1.34
N GLY A 102 -22.82 -5.27 -2.58
CA GLY A 102 -23.79 -4.83 -3.57
C GLY A 102 -23.95 -3.31 -3.67
N TYR A 103 -23.14 -2.53 -2.95
CA TYR A 103 -23.08 -1.08 -3.05
C TYR A 103 -21.79 -0.60 -3.72
N ASN A 104 -21.87 0.48 -4.51
CA ASN A 104 -20.74 1.10 -5.19
C ASN A 104 -20.06 2.11 -4.26
N ASP A 105 -19.51 1.65 -3.15
CA ASP A 105 -18.85 2.54 -2.19
C ASP A 105 -17.33 2.49 -2.38
N GLU A 106 -16.70 3.67 -2.42
CA GLU A 106 -15.25 3.80 -2.61
C GLU A 106 -14.54 3.56 -1.27
N MET A 107 -13.48 2.74 -1.26
CA MET A 107 -12.75 2.43 -0.03
C MET A 107 -11.71 3.51 0.31
N SER A 108 -11.65 3.86 1.60
CA SER A 108 -10.57 4.63 2.21
C SER A 108 -9.94 3.87 3.37
N PHE A 109 -8.63 4.04 3.55
CA PHE A 109 -7.86 3.34 4.57
C PHE A 109 -7.33 4.32 5.59
N ALA A 110 -7.51 4.03 6.87
CA ALA A 110 -7.07 4.89 7.95
C ALA A 110 -6.62 4.07 9.16
N PRO A 111 -5.60 4.52 9.90
CA PRO A 111 -5.19 3.90 11.15
C PRO A 111 -6.11 4.37 12.30
N HIS A 112 -7.43 4.30 12.11
CA HIS A 112 -8.44 4.73 13.07
C HIS A 112 -9.62 3.74 13.08
N ASN A 113 -9.97 3.20 14.24
CA ASN A 113 -11.11 2.30 14.38
C ASN A 113 -12.46 3.06 14.50
N GLY A 114 -12.88 3.77 13.44
CA GLY A 114 -14.11 4.60 13.46
C GLY A 114 -14.25 5.57 12.28
N SER A 115 -15.11 6.59 12.42
CA SER A 115 -15.59 7.45 11.32
C SER A 115 -14.63 8.55 10.82
N GLY A 116 -13.33 8.34 10.97
CA GLY A 116 -12.31 9.14 10.31
C GLY A 116 -11.07 9.41 11.15
N MET A 117 -9.94 9.51 10.45
CA MET A 117 -8.63 9.90 10.98
C MET A 117 -8.44 11.40 10.77
N ASP A 118 -8.07 12.12 11.84
CA ASP A 118 -7.72 13.54 11.73
C ASP A 118 -6.27 13.66 11.21
N PRO A 119 -5.95 14.57 10.28
CA PRO A 119 -4.57 14.80 9.88
C PRO A 119 -3.64 15.18 11.04
N THR A 120 -4.18 15.69 12.15
CA THR A 120 -3.44 16.06 13.35
C THR A 120 -3.23 14.92 14.34
N ASP A 121 -3.87 13.77 14.14
CA ASP A 121 -3.67 12.58 14.97
C ASP A 121 -2.20 12.14 14.91
N THR A 122 -1.62 11.88 16.07
CA THR A 122 -0.23 11.51 16.27
C THR A 122 -0.02 10.01 16.19
N GLY A 123 1.18 9.64 15.75
CA GLY A 123 1.56 8.27 15.57
C GLY A 123 3.04 8.11 15.27
N ASN A 124 3.39 6.91 14.85
CA ASN A 124 4.72 6.56 14.36
C ASN A 124 4.58 5.96 12.97
N TYR A 125 5.51 6.28 12.07
CA TYR A 125 5.56 5.68 10.74
C TYR A 125 6.90 5.02 10.44
N TRP A 126 6.84 4.07 9.51
CA TRP A 126 7.96 3.40 8.89
C TRP A 126 7.81 3.51 7.38
N LEU A 127 8.89 3.85 6.70
CA LEU A 127 8.89 4.04 5.25
C LEU A 127 10.10 3.37 4.63
N GLU A 128 9.83 2.36 3.82
CA GLU A 128 10.79 1.76 2.90
C GLU A 128 10.61 2.41 1.52
N TYR A 129 11.69 2.81 0.86
CA TYR A 129 11.62 3.36 -0.49
C TYR A 129 12.89 3.10 -1.30
N VAL A 130 12.66 2.69 -2.55
CA VAL A 130 13.67 2.19 -3.46
C VAL A 130 13.53 2.87 -4.81
N ASP A 131 14.56 3.62 -5.19
CA ASP A 131 14.61 4.26 -6.49
C ASP A 131 14.53 3.21 -7.60
N GLY A 132 13.61 3.40 -8.54
CA GLY A 132 13.30 2.43 -9.57
C GLY A 132 12.28 1.35 -9.19
N SER A 133 12.09 1.01 -7.90
CA SER A 133 11.22 -0.11 -7.51
C SER A 133 9.93 0.29 -6.80
N GLY A 134 9.90 1.27 -5.89
CA GLY A 134 8.67 1.51 -5.13
C GLY A 134 8.85 2.06 -3.72
N PHE A 135 7.77 2.01 -2.94
CA PHE A 135 7.79 2.33 -1.51
C PHE A 135 6.75 1.52 -0.73
N GLY A 136 7.06 1.21 0.53
CA GLY A 136 6.15 0.61 1.50
C GLY A 136 6.05 1.51 2.73
N PHE A 137 4.84 1.94 3.07
CA PHE A 137 4.57 2.87 4.16
C PHE A 137 3.64 2.23 5.19
N TYR A 138 4.03 2.30 6.45
CA TYR A 138 3.22 1.85 7.57
C TYR A 138 3.08 2.98 8.59
N PHE A 139 1.89 3.16 9.14
CA PHE A 139 1.63 4.11 10.21
C PHE A 139 0.83 3.44 11.32
N GLU A 140 1.27 3.66 12.55
CA GLU A 140 0.61 3.28 13.79
C GLU A 140 0.11 4.55 14.48
N ARG A 141 -1.20 4.65 14.73
CA ARG A 141 -1.78 5.75 15.51
C ARG A 141 -1.59 5.51 17.00
N SER A 142 -1.28 6.57 17.74
CA SER A 142 -1.00 6.48 19.18
C SER A 142 -1.57 7.66 19.99
N GLU A 143 -2.87 7.92 19.85
CA GLU A 143 -3.58 8.99 20.58
C GLU A 143 -4.03 8.53 21.97
N GLY A 144 -4.22 7.23 22.20
CA GLY A 144 -4.66 6.67 23.48
C GLY A 144 -6.14 6.93 23.80
N ASP A 145 -6.94 7.28 22.79
CA ASP A 145 -8.37 7.56 22.91
C ASP A 145 -9.27 6.32 22.77
N GLY A 146 -8.65 5.15 22.52
CA GLY A 146 -9.34 3.88 22.32
C GLY A 146 -9.65 3.55 20.86
N ASN A 147 -9.28 4.42 19.91
CA ASN A 147 -9.44 4.21 18.46
C ASN A 147 -8.11 3.99 17.73
N ASP A 148 -7.03 3.73 18.46
CA ASP A 148 -5.69 3.49 17.90
C ASP A 148 -5.68 2.22 17.04
N ASP A 149 -5.17 2.36 15.82
CA ASP A 149 -5.07 1.30 14.83
C ASP A 149 -3.84 1.54 13.92
N ASP A 150 -3.66 0.66 12.93
CA ASP A 150 -2.56 0.73 11.97
C ASP A 150 -3.01 0.62 10.51
N VAL A 151 -2.22 1.24 9.63
CA VAL A 151 -2.40 1.16 8.18
C VAL A 151 -1.06 0.93 7.50
N PHE A 152 -1.08 0.10 6.47
CA PHE A 152 -0.04 -0.12 5.51
C PHE A 152 -0.56 0.23 4.12
N PHE A 153 0.25 0.91 3.33
CA PHE A 153 0.08 0.93 1.88
C PHE A 153 1.42 1.11 1.18
N GLY A 154 1.48 0.75 -0.09
CA GLY A 154 2.70 0.89 -0.87
C GLY A 154 2.50 0.66 -2.35
N LEU A 155 3.51 1.05 -3.12
CA LEU A 155 3.64 0.80 -4.55
C LEU A 155 4.87 -0.06 -4.79
N SER A 156 4.77 -1.14 -5.56
CA SER A 156 5.94 -1.92 -5.98
C SER A 156 5.91 -2.18 -7.47
N GLN A 157 7.03 -1.93 -8.13
CA GLN A 157 7.27 -2.36 -9.49
C GLN A 157 7.25 -3.89 -9.52
N ILE A 158 6.64 -4.42 -10.58
CA ILE A 158 6.52 -5.85 -10.77
C ILE A 158 7.78 -6.38 -11.45
N ASN A 159 8.39 -7.39 -10.85
CA ASN A 159 9.41 -8.21 -11.50
C ASN A 159 8.72 -9.08 -12.58
N LYS A 160 8.60 -8.52 -13.79
CA LYS A 160 7.79 -9.10 -14.86
C LYS A 160 8.34 -10.45 -15.33
N THR A 161 7.46 -11.45 -15.42
CA THR A 161 7.79 -12.75 -16.06
C THR A 161 7.80 -12.65 -17.59
N TRP A 162 7.11 -11.66 -18.16
CA TRP A 162 7.04 -11.39 -19.59
C TRP A 162 6.72 -9.90 -19.84
N ASP A 163 7.12 -9.39 -20.99
CA ASP A 163 6.87 -8.00 -21.37
C ASP A 163 5.47 -7.84 -21.97
N TYR A 164 4.57 -7.21 -21.23
CA TYR A 164 3.20 -6.90 -21.62
C TYR A 164 2.99 -5.41 -21.95
N THR A 165 4.07 -4.62 -22.03
CA THR A 165 3.97 -3.16 -22.28
C THR A 165 3.50 -2.82 -23.70
N THR A 166 3.72 -3.73 -24.64
CA THR A 166 3.30 -3.60 -26.04
C THR A 166 2.08 -4.46 -26.38
N ALA A 167 1.44 -5.06 -25.38
CA ALA A 167 0.33 -5.96 -25.61
C ALA A 167 -0.98 -5.20 -25.82
N ASP A 168 -1.95 -5.82 -26.52
CA ASP A 168 -3.23 -5.18 -26.86
C ASP A 168 -4.05 -4.79 -25.62
N ASN A 169 -3.88 -5.54 -24.51
CA ASN A 169 -4.46 -5.21 -23.21
C ASN A 169 -3.36 -4.66 -22.31
N ARG A 170 -3.50 -3.40 -21.90
CA ARG A 170 -2.52 -2.72 -21.05
C ARG A 170 -2.71 -3.14 -19.58
N GLU A 171 -1.60 -3.43 -18.92
CA GLU A 171 -1.52 -3.74 -17.48
C GLU A 171 -0.57 -2.75 -16.82
N SER A 172 -0.83 -2.42 -15.54
CA SER A 172 0.09 -1.56 -14.79
C SER A 172 1.45 -2.23 -14.59
N GLU A 173 2.50 -1.42 -14.53
CA GLU A 173 3.85 -1.90 -14.22
C GLU A 173 4.11 -2.01 -12.72
N TYR A 174 3.18 -1.48 -11.91
CA TYR A 174 3.26 -1.43 -10.46
C TYR A 174 2.00 -2.04 -9.84
N VAL A 175 2.17 -2.74 -8.72
CA VAL A 175 1.09 -3.21 -7.86
C VAL A 175 0.92 -2.24 -6.69
N VAL A 176 -0.33 -2.00 -6.29
CA VAL A 176 -0.64 -1.28 -5.05
C VAL A 176 -0.90 -2.30 -3.94
N GLY A 177 -0.08 -2.29 -2.90
CA GLY A 177 -0.34 -3.05 -1.68
C GLY A 177 -1.10 -2.18 -0.68
N VAL A 178 -2.17 -2.70 -0.10
CA VAL A 178 -2.87 -2.05 1.02
C VAL A 178 -3.23 -3.07 2.09
N HIS A 179 -3.03 -2.66 3.34
CA HIS A 179 -3.54 -3.38 4.49
C HIS A 179 -3.94 -2.38 5.59
N GLY A 180 -5.08 -2.58 6.20
CA GLY A 180 -5.54 -1.74 7.30
C GLY A 180 -7.00 -2.00 7.61
N SER A 181 -7.48 -1.33 8.64
CA SER A 181 -8.90 -1.25 8.93
C SER A 181 -9.58 -0.40 7.85
N HIS A 182 -10.65 -0.93 7.26
CA HIS A 182 -11.47 -0.18 6.33
C HIS A 182 -12.65 0.41 7.08
N TYR A 183 -12.99 1.66 6.77
CA TYR A 183 -14.22 2.26 7.24
C TYR A 183 -15.31 2.05 6.19
N ASP A 184 -16.36 1.32 6.57
CA ASP A 184 -17.62 1.28 5.85
C ASP A 184 -18.66 2.03 6.70
N ARG A 185 -19.29 3.06 6.11
CA ARG A 185 -20.28 3.88 6.79
C ARG A 185 -21.56 3.10 7.13
N ASP A 186 -21.87 2.09 6.34
CA ASP A 186 -23.09 1.31 6.44
C ASP A 186 -22.90 0.00 7.23
N TYR A 187 -21.65 -0.44 7.41
CA TYR A 187 -21.30 -1.60 8.23
C TYR A 187 -20.16 -1.32 9.21
N ASN A 188 -20.42 -1.52 10.51
CA ASN A 188 -19.36 -1.63 11.51
C ASN A 188 -18.60 -2.96 11.30
N ASN A 189 -17.65 -2.94 10.38
CA ASN A 189 -16.71 -4.02 10.06
C ASN A 189 -15.30 -3.70 10.59
N GLU A 190 -15.23 -2.98 11.72
CA GLU A 190 -14.02 -2.62 12.48
C GLU A 190 -13.06 -3.81 12.73
N ASN A 191 -13.57 -5.05 12.69
CA ASN A 191 -12.79 -6.28 12.88
C ASN A 191 -12.32 -6.94 11.57
N GLN A 192 -12.67 -6.42 10.39
CA GLN A 192 -12.31 -6.98 9.09
C GLN A 192 -11.17 -6.18 8.46
N ARG A 193 -9.93 -6.58 8.77
CA ARG A 193 -8.75 -6.10 8.04
C ARG A 193 -8.68 -6.78 6.67
N MET A 194 -8.39 -6.00 5.63
CA MET A 194 -8.18 -6.53 4.28
C MET A 194 -6.68 -6.62 3.98
N TRP A 195 -6.26 -7.72 3.36
CA TRP A 195 -4.97 -7.82 2.69
C TRP A 195 -5.21 -7.87 1.19
N THR A 196 -4.84 -6.81 0.48
CA THR A 196 -5.02 -6.78 -0.97
C THR A 196 -3.79 -6.25 -1.69
N ASN A 197 -3.42 -7.00 -2.74
CA ASN A 197 -2.55 -6.57 -3.82
C ASN A 197 -3.48 -6.18 -4.97
N PHE A 198 -3.61 -4.89 -5.23
CA PHE A 198 -4.38 -4.37 -6.35
C PHE A 198 -3.47 -4.29 -7.57
N MET A 199 -3.77 -5.14 -8.53
CA MET A 199 -3.35 -4.98 -9.91
C MET A 199 -4.47 -4.31 -10.65
N SER A 200 -4.24 -3.11 -11.15
CA SER A 200 -5.29 -2.37 -11.81
C SER A 200 -5.23 -2.55 -13.30
N GLU A 201 -6.31 -3.16 -13.76
CA GLU A 201 -6.58 -3.41 -15.16
C GLU A 201 -7.46 -2.30 -15.74
N SER A 202 -7.62 -2.29 -17.06
CA SER A 202 -8.83 -1.74 -17.67
C SER A 202 -9.99 -2.76 -17.57
N SER A 203 -10.98 -2.47 -16.71
CA SER A 203 -12.19 -3.25 -16.30
C SER A 203 -11.96 -4.62 -15.61
N GLY A 204 -12.24 -4.75 -14.29
CA GLY A 204 -12.01 -5.98 -13.51
C GLY A 204 -11.56 -5.82 -12.03
N ALA A 205 -12.04 -6.69 -11.15
CA ALA A 205 -11.74 -6.73 -9.70
C ALA A 205 -10.37 -7.31 -9.33
N GLN A 206 -9.93 -7.19 -8.06
CA GLN A 206 -8.73 -7.86 -7.52
C GLN A 206 -8.60 -9.29 -8.08
N ALA A 207 -7.48 -9.60 -8.73
CA ALA A 207 -7.20 -10.94 -9.24
C ALA A 207 -7.24 -11.94 -8.07
N SER A 208 -8.20 -12.88 -8.12
CA SER A 208 -8.42 -13.90 -7.08
C SER A 208 -7.23 -14.84 -6.89
N SER A 209 -6.29 -14.85 -7.84
CA SER A 209 -5.09 -15.69 -7.82
C SER A 209 -3.82 -14.93 -7.42
N THR A 210 -3.85 -13.61 -7.24
CA THR A 210 -2.73 -12.86 -6.68
C THR A 210 -2.49 -13.33 -5.25
N GLN A 211 -1.24 -13.72 -4.94
CA GLN A 211 -0.88 -14.29 -3.65
C GLN A 211 0.06 -13.35 -2.92
N HIS A 212 -0.21 -13.17 -1.63
CA HIS A 212 0.68 -12.44 -0.74
C HIS A 212 1.88 -13.32 -0.40
N GLY A 213 3.06 -12.74 -0.52
CA GLY A 213 4.26 -13.31 0.06
C GLY A 213 4.04 -13.51 1.56
N PHE A 214 4.54 -14.59 2.13
CA PHE A 214 4.38 -14.87 3.55
C PHE A 214 5.71 -15.20 4.20
N GLY A 215 5.92 -14.68 5.40
CA GLY A 215 7.00 -15.04 6.31
C GLY A 215 6.44 -15.79 7.52
N LEU A 216 7.15 -16.81 7.99
CA LEU A 216 6.80 -17.53 9.22
C LEU A 216 8.06 -17.78 10.04
N THR A 217 8.02 -17.55 11.35
CA THR A 217 9.10 -17.95 12.26
C THR A 217 9.24 -19.48 12.20
N ASN A 218 10.44 -19.99 11.95
CA ASN A 218 10.71 -21.41 12.17
C ASN A 218 10.82 -21.64 13.68
N PRO A 219 9.93 -22.44 14.31
CA PRO A 219 9.90 -22.64 15.75
C PRO A 219 11.11 -23.41 16.32
N ASP A 220 12.14 -23.71 15.50
CA ASP A 220 13.43 -24.20 16.00
C ASP A 220 14.18 -23.09 16.73
N ALA A 221 14.09 -23.11 18.05
CA ALA A 221 14.68 -22.14 18.98
C ALA A 221 16.21 -21.94 18.83
N ASN A 222 16.92 -22.76 18.03
CA ASN A 222 18.36 -22.60 17.80
C ASN A 222 18.69 -21.77 16.55
N PHE A 223 17.73 -21.60 15.64
CA PHE A 223 17.90 -20.88 14.38
C PHE A 223 16.59 -20.17 14.09
N GLY A 224 16.45 -18.91 14.52
CA GLY A 224 15.32 -18.03 14.23
C GLY A 224 15.23 -17.70 12.73
N ASN A 225 15.08 -18.74 11.91
CA ASN A 225 14.97 -18.67 10.47
C ASN A 225 13.54 -18.26 10.14
N TYR A 226 13.38 -17.25 9.30
CA TYR A 226 12.09 -16.85 8.77
C TYR A 226 12.04 -17.22 7.29
N PRO A 227 11.58 -18.44 6.91
CA PRO A 227 11.26 -18.72 5.51
C PRO A 227 10.25 -17.69 5.00
N THR A 228 10.63 -16.98 3.94
CA THR A 228 9.80 -16.02 3.21
C THR A 228 9.62 -16.45 1.75
N THR A 229 8.58 -15.90 1.12
CA THR A 229 8.39 -15.96 -0.34
C THR A 229 7.92 -14.60 -0.84
N ASP A 230 8.28 -14.26 -2.07
CA ASP A 230 7.80 -13.06 -2.74
C ASP A 230 6.28 -13.12 -2.93
N SER A 231 5.68 -11.93 -3.06
CA SER A 231 4.30 -11.79 -3.50
C SER A 231 4.20 -12.10 -4.99
N VAL A 232 3.16 -12.86 -5.36
CA VAL A 232 2.90 -13.28 -6.74
C VAL A 232 1.77 -12.45 -7.32
N VAL A 233 2.02 -11.87 -8.48
CA VAL A 233 1.12 -10.96 -9.18
C VAL A 233 0.53 -11.64 -10.40
N CYS A 234 -0.80 -11.64 -10.50
CA CYS A 234 -1.53 -12.24 -11.61
C CYS A 234 -2.33 -11.20 -12.40
N SER A 235 -2.44 -11.42 -13.71
CA SER A 235 -3.31 -10.68 -14.63
C SER A 235 -4.65 -11.39 -14.82
N ARG A 236 -5.72 -10.63 -14.91
CA ARG A 236 -7.05 -11.05 -15.40
C ARG A 236 -7.34 -10.58 -16.82
N GLN A 237 -6.53 -9.71 -17.42
CA GLN A 237 -6.57 -9.50 -18.87
C GLN A 237 -6.11 -10.76 -19.63
N TYR A 238 -5.24 -11.55 -19.00
CA TYR A 238 -4.71 -12.78 -19.56
C TYR A 238 -5.17 -14.00 -18.74
N GLU A 239 -6.30 -14.58 -19.15
CA GLU A 239 -6.82 -15.83 -18.57
C GLU A 239 -6.71 -16.98 -19.57
N ASN A 240 -6.44 -18.19 -19.06
CA ASN A 240 -6.53 -19.40 -19.88
C ASN A 240 -8.00 -19.76 -20.16
N GLN A 241 -8.22 -20.73 -21.06
CA GLN A 241 -9.56 -21.19 -21.45
C GLN A 241 -10.44 -21.70 -20.28
N ASP A 242 -9.83 -22.02 -19.14
CA ASP A 242 -10.50 -22.51 -17.93
C ASP A 242 -10.74 -21.37 -16.91
N GLY A 243 -10.47 -20.11 -17.28
CA GLY A 243 -10.64 -18.93 -16.42
C GLY A 243 -9.53 -18.73 -15.38
N ASN A 244 -8.37 -19.38 -15.55
CA ASN A 244 -7.23 -19.17 -14.66
C ASN A 244 -6.36 -18.01 -15.16
N GLN A 245 -6.15 -17.05 -14.28
CA GLN A 245 -5.30 -15.87 -14.45
C GLN A 245 -3.84 -16.23 -14.67
N ALA A 246 -3.17 -15.49 -15.56
CA ALA A 246 -1.75 -15.66 -15.84
C ALA A 246 -0.90 -14.96 -14.78
N ILE A 247 0.16 -15.62 -14.31
CA ILE A 247 1.17 -14.98 -13.44
C ILE A 247 2.01 -14.04 -14.30
N ILE A 248 2.00 -12.74 -13.97
CA ILE A 248 2.70 -11.70 -14.72
C ILE A 248 3.98 -11.20 -14.03
N GLY A 249 4.18 -11.55 -12.75
CA GLY A 249 5.40 -11.20 -12.05
C GLY A 249 5.35 -11.44 -10.55
N THR A 250 6.37 -10.94 -9.86
CA THR A 250 6.48 -10.96 -8.39
C THR A 250 6.94 -9.60 -7.85
N HIS A 251 6.87 -9.42 -6.53
CA HIS A 251 7.58 -8.35 -5.82
C HIS A 251 7.91 -8.75 -4.38
N ASP A 252 8.90 -8.09 -3.80
CA ASP A 252 9.51 -8.39 -2.49
C ASP A 252 9.42 -7.22 -1.50
N LEU A 253 8.81 -6.09 -1.89
CA LEU A 253 8.74 -4.89 -1.05
C LEU A 253 8.08 -5.09 0.32
N TRP A 254 7.18 -6.05 0.42
CA TRP A 254 6.54 -6.43 1.68
C TRP A 254 6.05 -7.87 1.62
N VAL A 255 5.96 -8.48 2.80
CA VAL A 255 5.37 -9.80 3.01
C VAL A 255 4.38 -9.77 4.17
N ARG A 256 3.41 -10.67 4.16
CA ARG A 256 2.54 -10.91 5.31
C ARG A 256 3.28 -11.73 6.35
N ASP A 257 3.30 -11.28 7.61
CA ASP A 257 3.79 -12.12 8.70
C ASP A 257 2.68 -13.07 9.19
N ALA A 258 2.95 -14.37 9.09
CA ALA A 258 2.06 -15.46 9.48
C ALA A 258 2.48 -16.13 10.80
N SER A 259 3.48 -15.58 11.51
CA SER A 259 4.03 -16.12 12.77
C SER A 259 3.08 -16.02 13.96
N GLY A 260 1.98 -15.29 13.83
CA GLY A 260 1.04 -15.06 14.93
C GLY A 260 1.74 -14.40 16.12
N GLY A 261 1.77 -15.11 17.25
CA GLY A 261 2.40 -14.63 18.49
C GLY A 261 3.90 -14.92 18.61
N GLU A 262 4.51 -15.60 17.63
CA GLU A 262 5.91 -16.06 17.74
C GLU A 262 6.94 -14.98 17.39
N SER A 263 6.62 -14.07 16.47
CA SER A 263 7.38 -12.84 16.24
C SER A 263 6.99 -11.78 17.29
N ALA A 264 7.72 -10.67 17.38
CA ALA A 264 7.34 -9.46 18.11
C ALA A 264 7.28 -8.24 17.17
N HIS A 265 6.62 -7.16 17.61
CA HIS A 265 6.65 -5.92 16.85
C HIS A 265 8.08 -5.40 16.79
N GLN A 266 8.51 -5.01 15.59
CA GLN A 266 9.87 -4.57 15.24
C GLN A 266 10.93 -5.69 15.27
N ASP A 267 10.51 -6.95 15.32
CA ASP A 267 11.44 -8.06 15.02
C ASP A 267 11.91 -7.97 13.58
N THR A 268 13.16 -8.37 13.37
CA THR A 268 13.80 -8.38 12.05
C THR A 268 13.86 -9.80 11.49
N ILE A 269 13.44 -9.96 10.24
CA ILE A 269 13.71 -11.14 9.44
C ILE A 269 15.11 -10.99 8.84
N GLN A 270 15.98 -11.98 9.04
CA GLN A 270 17.37 -11.95 8.56
C GLN A 270 17.66 -13.04 7.52
N ASP A 271 18.57 -12.73 6.58
CA ASP A 271 19.14 -13.73 5.68
C ASP A 271 20.15 -14.65 6.40
N SER A 272 20.66 -15.66 5.68
CA SER A 272 21.68 -16.58 6.22
C SER A 272 23.02 -15.93 6.58
N GLY A 273 23.28 -14.71 6.09
CA GLY A 273 24.46 -13.90 6.38
C GLY A 273 24.27 -12.95 7.58
N GLY A 274 23.05 -12.82 8.11
CA GLY A 274 22.70 -11.89 9.17
C GLY A 274 22.28 -10.49 8.70
N SER A 275 22.03 -10.30 7.40
CA SER A 275 21.48 -9.06 6.84
C SER A 275 19.99 -8.97 7.17
N ASN A 276 19.50 -7.81 7.58
CA ASN A 276 18.08 -7.61 7.87
C ASN A 276 17.32 -7.44 6.56
N LEU A 277 16.45 -8.40 6.23
CA LEU A 277 15.60 -8.36 5.03
C LEU A 277 14.29 -7.62 5.26
N TYR A 278 13.66 -7.79 6.42
CA TYR A 278 12.37 -7.18 6.72
C TYR A 278 12.24 -6.75 8.18
N THR A 279 11.45 -5.71 8.47
CA THR A 279 10.97 -5.35 9.81
C THR A 279 9.51 -5.72 9.97
N ILE A 280 9.16 -6.49 11.01
CA ILE A 280 7.79 -6.92 11.34
C ILE A 280 7.03 -5.79 12.05
N LEU A 281 5.90 -5.37 11.49
CA LEU A 281 5.03 -4.31 12.00
C LEU A 281 3.65 -4.87 12.37
N LYS A 282 3.23 -4.68 13.64
CA LYS A 282 2.06 -5.35 14.23
C LYS A 282 1.49 -4.74 15.52
N ALA A 283 1.58 -3.43 15.65
CA ALA A 283 1.28 -2.69 16.87
C ALA A 283 -0.04 -3.07 17.58
N HIS A 284 -1.09 -3.37 16.81
CA HIS A 284 -2.42 -3.66 17.35
C HIS A 284 -2.90 -5.11 17.14
N SER A 285 -1.99 -6.04 16.83
CA SER A 285 -2.14 -7.51 16.91
C SER A 285 -3.15 -8.23 16.00
N TYR A 286 -3.85 -7.55 15.09
CA TYR A 286 -4.80 -8.19 14.16
C TYR A 286 -4.30 -8.27 12.71
N GLY A 287 -3.27 -7.50 12.35
CA GLY A 287 -2.67 -7.50 11.03
C GLY A 287 -1.16 -7.30 11.10
N THR A 288 -0.46 -8.09 10.30
CA THR A 288 1.00 -8.27 10.42
C THR A 288 1.64 -8.12 9.05
N ILE A 289 2.39 -7.03 8.86
CA ILE A 289 3.15 -6.75 7.63
C ILE A 289 4.62 -6.75 8.00
N ALA A 290 5.47 -7.36 7.18
CA ALA A 290 6.91 -7.15 7.24
C ALA A 290 7.31 -6.27 6.05
N LEU A 291 7.85 -5.08 6.31
CA LEU A 291 8.36 -4.18 5.28
C LEU A 291 9.80 -4.55 4.94
N GLY A 292 10.12 -4.58 3.64
CA GLY A 292 11.48 -4.80 3.15
C GLY A 292 12.47 -3.76 3.71
N MET A 293 13.73 -4.14 3.81
CA MET A 293 14.85 -3.31 4.27
C MET A 293 16.08 -3.36 3.36
N ASP A 294 16.06 -4.23 2.34
CA ASP A 294 17.21 -4.65 1.51
C ASP A 294 16.96 -4.59 -0.01
#